data_AF-A0A936MRI5-F1
#
_entry.id   AF-A0A936MRI5-F1
#
_cell.length_a   1.000
_cell.length_b   1.000
_cell.length_c   1.000
_cell.angle_alpha   90.00
_cell.angle_beta   90.00
_cell.angle_gamma   90.00
#
_symmetry.space_group_name_H-M   'P 1'
#
loop_
_entity.id
_entity.type
_entity.pdbx_description
1 polymer ?
#
loop_
_entity_poly.entity_id
_entity_poly.type
_entity_poly.pdbx_seq_one_letter_code
_entity_poly.pdbx_strand_id
1 'polypeptide(L)'
;MNRDERRRRGVHYTTEPHILRVLRPLFLEQLESQLQAASTANAVCAFLERLGSLTFFDPACGTGNFLVVAYRLVRGLETRALRRLMDGGASLAQVVERAGRVGLHQFHGIEIDGRAASIAREALRRAELEEDELAGELRRRTISGGGPNVVVANALRIDWNDVLAADRAAYVFGNPPFVGMAWMTPEQQEDRRLAFAFAGGRGLRVGRLDYAASWLAKSISYGMGRPLRFAYVVTNSMSQGEHPRSLGPIFLQHGYHVDFAYRTFPWRSSESQRANVHVVIVGFSQVDGITKRIFDCERSDEQPTVKYAKNINLYLTDGPDVFPEKRRAPLRAGYPVATKGSQPTDGGFLIVEPGELDEVLADPIARGYVRRYMQAKEFLWDRPRYCLWLEGATLAEIEGSALLRRRTEAVRRLREGSRTAAVREHAATPGLFTQIRQPKERYLALPEVSSEKRKWIPAAFLGPEVIAGNKLITLRGADMWHFGMLQSSMFMAWVRVMAGRMKSDISISPDLTYSTFPFPDAEDAARERVMRAAEGVLRTRKTFAGKSLGELYDARGMPGELDAAHGALDGEVDALFAEGRVFGGDAERVEVLLEKYSAEHERSHR
;
A
#
# COMPACT_ATOMS: atom_id res chain seq x y z
N MET A 1 -26.45 0.10 13.95
CA MET A 1 -25.10 0.70 14.06
C MET A 1 -24.98 1.74 12.96
N ASN A 2 -24.67 3.00 13.28
CA ASN A 2 -24.59 4.09 12.28
C ASN A 2 -23.26 4.01 11.47
N ARG A 3 -23.21 4.63 10.29
CA ARG A 3 -22.09 4.65 9.33
C ARG A 3 -20.76 5.07 9.96
N ASP A 4 -20.78 6.09 10.82
CA ASP A 4 -19.57 6.58 11.48
C ASP A 4 -19.03 5.60 12.52
N GLU A 5 -19.91 4.86 13.18
CA GLU A 5 -19.56 3.86 14.19
C GLU A 5 -18.99 2.58 13.53
N ARG A 6 -19.56 2.16 12.40
CA ARG A 6 -19.02 1.08 11.54
C ARG A 6 -17.64 1.42 10.99
N ARG A 7 -17.46 2.66 10.50
CA ARG A 7 -16.18 3.12 9.95
C ARG A 7 -15.11 3.31 11.03
N ARG A 8 -15.49 3.75 12.24
CA ARG A 8 -14.58 3.83 13.41
C ARG A 8 -14.14 2.46 13.90
N ARG A 9 -15.02 1.46 13.84
CA ARG A 9 -14.74 0.09 14.28
C ARG A 9 -14.15 -0.82 13.18
N GLY A 10 -14.16 -0.38 11.90
CA GLY A 10 -13.60 -1.14 10.77
C GLY A 10 -14.33 -2.46 10.44
N VAL A 11 -15.58 -2.65 10.90
CA VAL A 11 -16.30 -3.92 10.77
C VAL A 11 -16.94 -4.04 9.39
N HIS A 12 -16.48 -5.02 8.60
CA HIS A 12 -17.04 -5.38 7.29
C HIS A 12 -17.39 -6.87 7.24
N TYR A 13 -18.61 -7.21 6.78
CA TYR A 13 -19.03 -8.60 6.62
C TYR A 13 -18.21 -9.30 5.53
N THR A 14 -17.70 -10.49 5.85
CA THR A 14 -16.88 -11.32 4.93
C THR A 14 -17.75 -12.45 4.36
N THR A 15 -17.81 -12.55 3.02
CA THR A 15 -18.54 -13.60 2.29
C THR A 15 -17.71 -14.88 2.19
N GLU A 16 -18.36 -16.02 2.04
CA GLU A 16 -17.70 -17.32 1.93
C GLU A 16 -16.69 -17.41 0.76
N PRO A 17 -16.98 -16.92 -0.46
CA PRO A 17 -15.97 -16.90 -1.54
C PRO A 17 -14.70 -16.12 -1.18
N HIS A 18 -14.81 -15.04 -0.40
CA HIS A 18 -13.64 -14.29 0.07
C HIS A 18 -12.90 -15.01 1.19
N ILE A 19 -13.61 -15.68 2.11
CA ILE A 19 -12.99 -16.52 3.15
C ILE A 19 -12.18 -17.65 2.50
N LEU A 20 -12.73 -18.27 1.46
CA LEU A 20 -12.04 -19.34 0.74
C LEU A 20 -10.72 -18.89 0.10
N ARG A 21 -10.59 -17.62 -0.32
CA ARG A 21 -9.31 -17.08 -0.82
C ARG A 21 -8.21 -17.07 0.26
N VAL A 22 -8.60 -17.01 1.53
CA VAL A 22 -7.66 -17.09 2.65
C VAL A 22 -7.41 -18.56 3.01
N LEU A 23 -8.47 -19.34 3.25
CA LEU A 23 -8.35 -20.68 3.81
C LEU A 23 -7.80 -21.72 2.83
N ARG A 24 -8.15 -21.62 1.53
CA ARG A 24 -7.70 -22.54 0.47
C ARG A 24 -6.18 -22.66 0.40
N PRO A 25 -5.45 -21.57 0.08
CA PRO A 25 -4.00 -21.62 -0.01
C PRO A 25 -3.30 -21.73 1.34
N LEU A 26 -3.95 -21.34 2.45
CA LEU A 26 -3.38 -21.44 3.80
C LEU A 26 -3.26 -22.91 4.25
N PHE A 27 -4.34 -23.68 4.18
CA PHE A 27 -4.33 -25.07 4.65
C PHE A 27 -5.23 -26.03 3.90
N LEU A 28 -6.37 -25.57 3.38
CA LEU A 28 -7.41 -26.51 2.92
C LEU A 28 -6.94 -27.34 1.72
N GLU A 29 -6.26 -26.74 0.75
CA GLU A 29 -5.75 -27.47 -0.42
C GLU A 29 -4.74 -28.55 -0.04
N GLN A 30 -3.90 -28.26 0.97
CA GLN A 30 -2.96 -29.24 1.50
C GLN A 30 -3.70 -30.41 2.17
N LEU A 31 -4.70 -30.13 2.98
CA LEU A 31 -5.50 -31.17 3.64
C LEU A 31 -6.31 -32.01 2.64
N GLU A 32 -6.88 -31.37 1.61
CA GLU A 32 -7.58 -32.05 0.52
C GLU A 32 -6.65 -33.01 -0.24
N SER A 33 -5.46 -32.54 -0.62
CA SER A 33 -4.45 -33.35 -1.29
C SER A 33 -3.99 -34.53 -0.43
N GLN A 34 -3.79 -34.32 0.88
CA GLN A 34 -3.39 -35.37 1.81
C GLN A 34 -4.47 -36.44 1.98
N LEU A 35 -5.74 -36.03 2.10
CA LEU A 35 -6.85 -36.97 2.13
C LEU A 35 -6.96 -37.76 0.82
N GLN A 36 -6.76 -37.10 -0.33
CA GLN A 36 -6.77 -37.77 -1.63
C GLN A 36 -5.67 -38.82 -1.74
N ALA A 37 -4.45 -38.49 -1.31
CA ALA A 37 -3.28 -39.37 -1.31
C ALA A 37 -3.35 -40.52 -0.30
N ALA A 38 -4.18 -40.41 0.76
CA ALA A 38 -4.37 -41.46 1.75
C ALA A 38 -5.13 -42.68 1.17
N SER A 39 -4.39 -43.62 0.58
CA SER A 39 -4.95 -44.77 -0.15
C SER A 39 -5.27 -46.00 0.71
N THR A 40 -4.77 -46.05 1.95
CA THR A 40 -4.96 -47.18 2.87
C THR A 40 -5.75 -46.76 4.11
N ALA A 41 -6.43 -47.71 4.76
CA ALA A 41 -7.16 -47.43 6.01
C ALA A 41 -6.25 -46.80 7.09
N ASN A 42 -4.99 -47.27 7.20
CA ASN A 42 -4.01 -46.70 8.11
C ASN A 42 -3.66 -45.26 7.76
N ALA A 43 -3.47 -44.93 6.47
CA ALA A 43 -3.21 -43.57 6.04
C ALA A 43 -4.40 -42.63 6.31
N VAL A 44 -5.62 -43.11 6.12
CA VAL A 44 -6.85 -42.35 6.43
C VAL A 44 -6.99 -42.14 7.95
N CYS A 45 -6.68 -43.14 8.78
CA CYS A 45 -6.65 -42.99 10.23
C CYS A 45 -5.60 -41.97 10.68
N ALA A 46 -4.39 -42.03 10.11
CA ALA A 46 -3.33 -41.05 10.39
C ALA A 46 -3.75 -39.62 9.99
N PHE A 47 -4.48 -39.48 8.87
CA PHE A 47 -5.06 -38.20 8.47
C PHE A 47 -6.09 -37.69 9.48
N LEU A 48 -7.00 -38.55 9.97
CA LEU A 48 -8.00 -38.20 10.99
C LEU A 48 -7.36 -37.75 12.31
N GLU A 49 -6.34 -38.47 12.79
CA GLU A 49 -5.61 -38.08 14.00
C GLU A 49 -4.92 -36.72 13.83
N ARG A 50 -4.27 -36.51 12.67
CA ARG A 50 -3.69 -35.20 12.37
C ARG A 50 -4.74 -34.10 12.31
N LEU A 51 -5.89 -34.34 11.68
CA LEU A 51 -6.97 -33.36 11.59
C LEU A 51 -7.49 -32.94 12.97
N GLY A 52 -7.59 -33.89 13.91
CA GLY A 52 -7.96 -33.62 15.31
C GLY A 52 -6.91 -32.87 16.12
N SER A 53 -5.65 -32.85 15.67
CA SER A 53 -4.56 -32.11 16.34
C SER A 53 -4.46 -30.64 15.91
N LEU A 54 -5.05 -30.26 14.78
CA LEU A 54 -4.96 -28.90 14.24
C LEU A 54 -5.80 -27.92 15.07
N THR A 55 -5.33 -26.68 15.18
CA THR A 55 -6.07 -25.60 15.82
C THR A 55 -6.09 -24.37 14.92
N PHE A 56 -7.17 -23.62 15.01
CA PHE A 56 -7.51 -22.51 14.12
C PHE A 56 -7.83 -21.28 14.96
N PHE A 57 -7.20 -20.15 14.64
CA PHE A 57 -7.29 -18.95 15.47
C PHE A 57 -7.59 -17.70 14.66
N ASP A 58 -8.65 -16.97 15.05
CA ASP A 58 -8.98 -15.67 14.48
C ASP A 58 -8.92 -14.55 15.54
N PRO A 59 -7.82 -13.77 15.60
CA PRO A 59 -7.62 -12.71 16.59
C PRO A 59 -8.39 -11.41 16.29
N ALA A 60 -9.32 -11.41 15.34
CA ALA A 60 -10.25 -10.32 15.08
C ALA A 60 -11.58 -10.88 14.51
N CYS A 61 -12.18 -11.84 15.23
CA CYS A 61 -13.13 -12.76 14.62
C CYS A 61 -14.50 -12.17 14.28
N GLY A 62 -14.85 -10.99 14.80
CA GLY A 62 -16.17 -10.39 14.57
C GLY A 62 -17.29 -11.36 14.97
N THR A 63 -18.23 -11.60 14.04
CA THR A 63 -19.32 -12.56 14.22
C THR A 63 -18.93 -14.02 13.93
N GLY A 64 -17.64 -14.32 13.76
CA GLY A 64 -17.10 -15.68 13.67
C GLY A 64 -17.15 -16.33 12.28
N ASN A 65 -17.42 -15.59 11.20
CA ASN A 65 -17.61 -16.19 9.88
C ASN A 65 -16.42 -17.03 9.40
N PHE A 66 -15.19 -16.53 9.60
CA PHE A 66 -13.97 -17.29 9.26
C PHE A 66 -13.88 -18.61 10.03
N LEU A 67 -14.16 -18.58 11.34
CA LEU A 67 -14.15 -19.76 12.19
C LEU A 67 -15.24 -20.76 11.79
N VAL A 68 -16.45 -20.28 11.50
CA VAL A 68 -17.59 -21.13 11.07
C VAL A 68 -17.28 -21.81 9.74
N VAL A 69 -16.79 -21.07 8.75
CA VAL A 69 -16.44 -21.64 7.44
C VAL A 69 -15.26 -22.61 7.57
N ALA A 70 -14.22 -22.25 8.33
CA ALA A 70 -13.11 -23.17 8.60
C ALA A 70 -13.60 -24.46 9.27
N TYR A 71 -14.47 -24.35 10.28
CA TYR A 71 -15.08 -25.50 10.95
C TYR A 71 -15.80 -26.42 9.97
N ARG A 72 -16.74 -25.88 9.17
CA ARG A 72 -17.49 -26.67 8.18
C ARG A 72 -16.57 -27.36 7.17
N LEU A 73 -15.54 -26.68 6.66
CA LEU A 73 -14.62 -27.25 5.69
C LEU A 73 -13.77 -28.40 6.28
N VAL A 74 -13.28 -28.22 7.51
CA VAL A 74 -12.50 -29.24 8.23
C VAL A 74 -13.39 -30.42 8.64
N ARG A 75 -14.63 -30.16 9.06
CA ARG A 75 -15.66 -31.19 9.31
C ARG A 75 -16.01 -31.97 8.04
N GLY A 76 -16.18 -31.28 6.91
CA GLY A 76 -16.42 -31.93 5.62
C GLY A 76 -15.26 -32.84 5.20
N LEU A 77 -14.01 -32.49 5.52
CA LEU A 77 -12.85 -33.38 5.33
C LEU A 77 -12.90 -34.62 6.21
N GLU A 78 -13.25 -34.46 7.49
CA GLU A 78 -13.43 -35.60 8.40
C GLU A 78 -14.51 -36.55 7.89
N THR A 79 -15.68 -36.03 7.54
CA THR A 79 -16.80 -36.83 7.01
C THR A 79 -16.41 -37.57 5.72
N ARG A 80 -15.67 -36.92 4.81
CA ARG A 80 -15.15 -37.59 3.60
C ARG A 80 -14.15 -38.71 3.94
N ALA A 81 -13.27 -38.50 4.93
CA ALA A 81 -12.33 -39.52 5.39
C ALA A 81 -13.04 -40.73 6.02
N LEU A 82 -14.05 -40.49 6.86
CA LEU A 82 -14.86 -41.56 7.48
C LEU A 82 -15.62 -42.38 6.45
N ARG A 83 -16.24 -41.73 5.44
CA ARG A 83 -16.90 -42.43 4.32
C ARG A 83 -15.91 -43.30 3.55
N ARG A 84 -14.69 -42.82 3.30
CA ARG A 84 -13.65 -43.59 2.63
C ARG A 84 -13.24 -44.86 3.41
N LEU A 85 -13.27 -44.83 4.76
CA LEU A 85 -13.07 -46.03 5.56
C LEU A 85 -14.22 -47.03 5.40
N MET A 86 -15.48 -46.56 5.40
CA MET A 86 -16.65 -47.42 5.16
C MET A 86 -16.60 -48.07 3.78
N ASP A 87 -16.33 -47.28 2.73
CA ASP A 87 -16.20 -47.78 1.35
C ASP A 87 -15.05 -48.79 1.22
N GLY A 88 -14.02 -48.67 2.07
CA GLY A 88 -12.91 -49.61 2.20
C GLY A 88 -13.20 -50.87 3.02
N GLY A 89 -14.44 -51.09 3.46
CA GLY A 89 -14.88 -52.30 4.16
C GLY A 89 -14.88 -52.21 5.70
N ALA A 90 -14.62 -51.03 6.29
CA ALA A 90 -14.76 -50.85 7.73
C ALA A 90 -16.24 -50.89 8.15
N SER A 91 -16.54 -51.60 9.25
CA SER A 91 -17.88 -51.60 9.83
C SER A 91 -18.25 -50.22 10.38
N LEU A 92 -19.56 -49.92 10.46
CA LEU A 92 -20.06 -48.67 11.05
C LEU A 92 -19.51 -48.44 12.47
N ALA A 93 -19.38 -49.50 13.28
CA ALA A 93 -18.83 -49.41 14.63
C ALA A 93 -17.36 -48.92 14.63
N GLN A 94 -16.53 -49.45 13.75
CA GLN A 94 -15.12 -49.04 13.61
C GLN A 94 -15.00 -47.59 13.11
N VAL A 95 -15.90 -47.15 12.24
CA VAL A 95 -15.90 -45.77 11.74
C VAL A 95 -16.36 -44.78 12.81
N VAL A 96 -17.40 -45.10 13.56
CA VAL A 96 -17.90 -44.26 14.67
C VAL A 96 -16.84 -44.09 15.77
N GLU A 97 -16.04 -45.12 16.08
CA GLU A 97 -14.91 -45.01 17.03
C GLU A 97 -13.85 -43.98 16.58
N ARG A 98 -13.74 -43.75 15.27
CA ARG A 98 -12.79 -42.81 14.67
C ARG A 98 -13.39 -41.43 14.41
N ALA A 99 -14.69 -41.26 14.59
CA ALA A 99 -15.38 -40.00 14.37
C ALA A 99 -15.19 -39.02 15.56
N GLY A 100 -15.47 -37.74 15.32
CA GLY A 100 -15.47 -36.72 16.37
C GLY A 100 -14.08 -36.24 16.77
N ARG A 101 -13.08 -36.45 15.91
CA ARG A 101 -11.74 -35.85 16.02
C ARG A 101 -11.80 -34.35 15.83
N VAL A 102 -12.72 -33.87 14.99
CA VAL A 102 -12.93 -32.44 14.77
C VAL A 102 -14.06 -31.90 15.67
N GLY A 103 -13.74 -30.90 16.51
CA GLY A 103 -14.68 -30.28 17.44
C GLY A 103 -14.42 -28.80 17.69
N LEU A 104 -15.39 -28.10 18.30
CA LEU A 104 -15.36 -26.64 18.49
C LEU A 104 -14.19 -26.15 19.36
N HIS A 105 -13.63 -26.99 20.22
CA HIS A 105 -12.47 -26.67 21.05
C HIS A 105 -11.19 -26.36 20.24
N GLN A 106 -11.13 -26.75 18.96
CA GLN A 106 -10.01 -26.43 18.06
C GLN A 106 -10.09 -25.02 17.47
N PHE A 107 -11.21 -24.30 17.67
CA PHE A 107 -11.50 -23.02 17.03
C PHE A 107 -11.51 -21.90 18.08
N HIS A 108 -10.54 -21.00 17.94
CA HIS A 108 -10.25 -19.93 18.88
C HIS A 108 -10.51 -18.57 18.23
N GLY A 109 -10.96 -17.58 19.01
CA GLY A 109 -11.14 -16.23 18.51
C GLY A 109 -10.98 -15.15 19.57
N ILE A 110 -10.59 -13.95 19.15
CA ILE A 110 -10.65 -12.74 19.98
C ILE A 110 -11.53 -11.70 19.28
N GLU A 111 -12.46 -11.12 20.02
CA GLU A 111 -13.32 -10.04 19.55
C GLU A 111 -13.50 -8.98 20.64
N ILE A 112 -13.40 -7.70 20.28
CA ILE A 112 -13.48 -6.61 21.26
C ILE A 112 -14.94 -6.28 21.63
N ASP A 113 -15.90 -6.50 20.72
CA ASP A 113 -17.32 -6.32 20.94
C ASP A 113 -18.00 -7.59 21.49
N GLY A 114 -18.43 -7.53 22.74
CA GLY A 114 -19.03 -8.69 23.42
C GLY A 114 -20.29 -9.25 22.75
N ARG A 115 -21.03 -8.44 21.99
CA ARG A 115 -22.20 -8.91 21.23
C ARG A 115 -21.77 -9.70 20.00
N ALA A 116 -20.81 -9.19 19.22
CA ALA A 116 -20.25 -9.90 18.08
C ALA A 116 -19.61 -11.24 18.51
N ALA A 117 -18.85 -11.25 19.61
CA ALA A 117 -18.29 -12.46 20.20
C ALA A 117 -19.36 -13.48 20.58
N SER A 118 -20.49 -13.03 21.15
CA SER A 118 -21.60 -13.92 21.50
C SER A 118 -22.28 -14.52 20.27
N ILE A 119 -22.44 -13.72 19.20
CA ILE A 119 -22.94 -14.21 17.91
C ILE A 119 -21.98 -15.26 17.32
N ALA A 120 -20.66 -15.04 17.40
CA ALA A 120 -19.67 -16.00 16.92
C ALA A 120 -19.77 -17.36 17.63
N ARG A 121 -19.91 -17.37 18.96
CA ARG A 121 -20.07 -18.61 19.73
C ARG A 121 -21.34 -19.37 19.34
N GLU A 122 -22.46 -18.65 19.15
CA GLU A 122 -23.72 -19.27 18.76
C GLU A 122 -23.69 -19.79 17.32
N ALA A 123 -23.08 -19.05 16.39
CA ALA A 123 -22.92 -19.48 15.01
C ALA A 123 -22.07 -20.76 14.89
N LEU A 124 -21.02 -20.88 15.70
CA LEU A 124 -20.20 -22.09 15.77
C LEU A 124 -20.99 -23.30 16.31
N ARG A 125 -21.77 -23.12 17.38
CA ARG A 125 -22.65 -24.18 17.90
C ARG A 125 -23.70 -24.61 16.89
N ARG A 126 -24.31 -23.67 16.18
CA ARG A 126 -25.25 -23.97 15.11
C ARG A 126 -24.59 -24.76 14.00
N ALA A 127 -23.40 -24.35 13.56
CA ALA A 127 -22.65 -25.09 12.55
C ALA A 127 -22.30 -26.51 13.01
N GLU A 128 -22.00 -26.72 14.29
CA GLU A 128 -21.79 -28.06 14.84
C GLU A 128 -23.03 -28.95 14.73
N LEU A 129 -24.20 -28.42 15.11
CA LEU A 129 -25.46 -29.15 14.99
C LEU A 129 -25.81 -29.49 13.54
N GLU A 130 -25.65 -28.52 12.62
CA GLU A 130 -25.92 -28.72 11.19
C GLU A 130 -24.99 -29.79 10.57
N GLU A 131 -23.70 -29.75 10.88
CA GLU A 131 -22.74 -30.76 10.38
C GLU A 131 -22.98 -32.15 10.98
N ASP A 132 -23.52 -32.24 12.20
CA ASP A 132 -23.91 -33.51 12.82
C ASP A 132 -25.13 -34.14 12.16
N GLU A 133 -26.15 -33.31 11.87
CA GLU A 133 -27.32 -33.75 11.11
C GLU A 133 -26.92 -34.28 9.73
N LEU A 134 -25.98 -33.61 9.04
CA LEU A 134 -25.45 -34.04 7.74
C LEU A 134 -24.60 -35.32 7.81
N ALA A 135 -23.90 -35.55 8.93
CA ALA A 135 -23.10 -36.76 9.13
C ALA A 135 -23.96 -37.99 9.48
N GLY A 136 -25.14 -37.79 10.07
CA GLY A 136 -26.09 -38.84 10.39
C GLY A 136 -25.49 -39.93 11.29
N GLU A 137 -25.62 -41.19 10.89
CA GLU A 137 -25.17 -42.34 11.70
C GLU A 137 -23.65 -42.41 11.91
N LEU A 138 -22.86 -41.70 11.09
CA LEU A 138 -21.41 -41.59 11.24
C LEU A 138 -21.02 -40.92 12.56
N ARG A 139 -21.93 -40.18 13.20
CA ARG A 139 -21.66 -39.40 14.41
C ARG A 139 -22.78 -39.51 15.44
N ARG A 140 -23.18 -40.73 15.83
CA ARG A 140 -24.10 -40.91 16.97
C ARG A 140 -23.50 -40.33 18.26
N ARG A 141 -23.88 -39.08 18.58
CA ARG A 141 -23.71 -38.30 19.82
C ARG A 141 -22.52 -38.71 20.71
N THR A 142 -21.31 -38.61 20.19
CA THR A 142 -20.16 -38.33 21.07
C THR A 142 -20.15 -36.82 21.24
N ILE A 143 -20.65 -36.33 22.39
CA ILE A 143 -20.47 -34.92 22.77
C ILE A 143 -18.97 -34.76 23.01
N SER A 144 -18.21 -34.45 21.97
CA SER A 144 -16.80 -34.08 22.11
C SER A 144 -16.80 -32.78 22.92
N GLY A 145 -16.56 -32.91 24.22
CA GLY A 145 -16.70 -31.83 25.18
C GLY A 145 -15.81 -30.64 24.83
N GLY A 146 -16.40 -29.45 24.84
CA GLY A 146 -15.70 -28.18 24.68
C GLY A 146 -16.50 -27.18 23.84
N GLY A 147 -16.80 -26.02 24.41
CA GLY A 147 -17.43 -24.92 23.66
C GLY A 147 -16.43 -24.17 22.78
N PRO A 148 -16.91 -23.33 21.86
CA PRO A 148 -16.05 -22.47 21.05
C PRO A 148 -15.27 -21.49 21.95
N ASN A 149 -13.96 -21.37 21.75
CA ASN A 149 -13.10 -20.51 22.56
C ASN A 149 -12.99 -19.10 21.96
N VAL A 150 -14.07 -18.32 22.06
CA VAL A 150 -14.09 -16.91 21.66
C VAL A 150 -13.98 -16.03 22.90
N VAL A 151 -12.93 -15.23 23.00
CA VAL A 151 -12.63 -14.34 24.14
C VAL A 151 -13.02 -12.90 23.81
N VAL A 152 -13.66 -12.21 24.77
CA VAL A 152 -13.99 -10.78 24.63
C VAL A 152 -12.81 -9.95 25.13
N ALA A 153 -12.00 -9.43 24.23
CA ALA A 153 -10.81 -8.66 24.58
C ALA A 153 -10.32 -7.79 23.41
N ASN A 154 -9.43 -6.84 23.70
CA ASN A 154 -8.63 -6.19 22.68
C ASN A 154 -7.42 -7.07 22.36
N ALA A 155 -7.42 -7.68 21.16
CA ALA A 155 -6.37 -8.58 20.70
C ALA A 155 -4.96 -7.96 20.70
N LEU A 156 -4.83 -6.65 20.58
CA LEU A 156 -3.52 -5.99 20.58
C LEU A 156 -2.99 -5.72 22.00
N ARG A 157 -3.82 -5.87 23.04
CA ARG A 157 -3.44 -5.62 24.45
C ARG A 157 -3.18 -6.86 25.27
N ILE A 158 -3.76 -8.00 24.90
CA ILE A 158 -3.55 -9.26 25.62
C ILE A 158 -2.39 -10.06 25.02
N ASP A 159 -1.90 -11.04 25.77
CA ASP A 159 -1.04 -12.09 25.20
C ASP A 159 -1.95 -13.12 24.50
N TRP A 160 -1.62 -13.46 23.25
CA TRP A 160 -2.38 -14.46 22.50
C TRP A 160 -2.17 -15.86 23.06
N ASN A 161 -1.05 -16.11 23.77
CA ASN A 161 -0.79 -17.37 24.43
C ASN A 161 -1.81 -17.70 25.54
N ASP A 162 -2.46 -16.68 26.13
CA ASP A 162 -3.53 -16.88 27.11
C ASP A 162 -4.82 -17.44 26.47
N VAL A 163 -4.98 -17.30 25.16
CA VAL A 163 -6.15 -17.77 24.40
C VAL A 163 -5.85 -19.09 23.70
N LEU A 164 -4.70 -19.16 23.03
CA LEU A 164 -4.15 -20.35 22.40
C LEU A 164 -2.64 -20.26 22.49
N ALA A 165 -2.02 -21.21 23.18
CA ALA A 165 -0.57 -21.27 23.26
C ALA A 165 0.02 -21.51 21.85
N ALA A 166 1.05 -20.73 21.50
CA ALA A 166 1.60 -20.74 20.14
C ALA A 166 2.18 -22.11 19.73
N ASP A 167 2.64 -22.92 20.69
CA ASP A 167 3.10 -24.30 20.45
C ASP A 167 2.00 -25.27 19.99
N ARG A 168 0.74 -24.95 20.30
CA ARG A 168 -0.45 -25.71 19.91
C ARG A 168 -1.15 -25.13 18.69
N ALA A 169 -0.78 -23.93 18.25
CA ALA A 169 -1.40 -23.22 17.14
C ALA A 169 -0.91 -23.75 15.78
N ALA A 170 -1.84 -24.07 14.89
CA ALA A 170 -1.50 -24.46 13.51
C ALA A 170 -1.69 -23.30 12.52
N TYR A 171 -2.88 -22.68 12.54
CA TYR A 171 -3.26 -21.66 11.58
C TYR A 171 -3.89 -20.44 12.25
N VAL A 172 -3.42 -19.26 11.88
CA VAL A 172 -3.98 -17.99 12.33
C VAL A 172 -4.44 -17.19 11.12
N PHE A 173 -5.67 -16.70 11.13
CA PHE A 173 -6.23 -15.99 9.99
C PHE A 173 -7.27 -14.97 10.41
N GLY A 174 -7.67 -14.10 9.49
CA GLY A 174 -8.82 -13.23 9.74
C GLY A 174 -8.87 -12.00 8.85
N ASN A 175 -9.77 -11.10 9.19
CA ASN A 175 -9.97 -9.82 8.53
C ASN A 175 -9.93 -8.69 9.57
N PRO A 176 -8.73 -8.30 10.04
CA PRO A 176 -8.59 -7.26 11.05
C PRO A 176 -9.10 -5.90 10.57
N PRO A 177 -9.48 -4.99 11.48
CA PRO A 177 -10.08 -3.70 11.13
C PRO A 177 -9.13 -2.77 10.37
N PHE A 178 -9.64 -2.13 9.31
CA PHE A 178 -8.90 -1.19 8.48
C PHE A 178 -9.08 0.25 8.95
N VAL A 179 -8.02 0.87 9.46
CA VAL A 179 -8.05 2.28 9.87
C VAL A 179 -6.74 2.94 9.47
N GLY A 180 -6.79 3.82 8.48
CA GLY A 180 -5.63 4.59 8.07
C GLY A 180 -5.16 5.55 9.17
N MET A 181 -3.86 5.85 9.21
CA MET A 181 -3.22 6.65 10.28
C MET A 181 -3.96 7.96 10.61
N ALA A 182 -4.47 8.68 9.62
CA ALA A 182 -5.16 9.95 9.83
C ALA A 182 -6.50 9.84 10.59
N TRP A 183 -7.05 8.62 10.73
CA TRP A 183 -8.36 8.35 11.32
C TRP A 183 -8.28 7.50 12.60
N MET A 184 -7.08 7.10 13.03
CA MET A 184 -6.92 6.31 14.24
C MET A 184 -7.19 7.12 15.50
N THR A 185 -7.94 6.55 16.44
CA THR A 185 -8.09 7.14 17.77
C THR A 185 -6.77 7.07 18.55
N PRO A 186 -6.59 7.88 19.61
CA PRO A 186 -5.41 7.78 20.47
C PRO A 186 -5.17 6.37 21.01
N GLU A 187 -6.23 5.64 21.35
CA GLU A 187 -6.16 4.26 21.83
C GLU A 187 -5.65 3.31 20.74
N GLN A 188 -6.13 3.44 19.50
CA GLN A 188 -5.65 2.64 18.36
C GLN A 188 -4.19 2.96 18.00
N GLN A 189 -3.77 4.21 18.17
CA GLN A 189 -2.38 4.61 17.97
C GLN A 189 -1.47 3.95 19.02
N GLU A 190 -1.93 3.87 20.26
CA GLU A 190 -1.23 3.18 21.35
C GLU A 190 -1.21 1.65 21.15
N ASP A 191 -2.34 1.06 20.76
CA ASP A 191 -2.43 -0.37 20.46
C ASP A 191 -1.44 -0.77 19.34
N ARG A 192 -1.34 0.07 18.28
CA ARG A 192 -0.32 -0.11 17.24
C ARG A 192 1.08 0.02 17.82
N ARG A 193 1.35 1.02 18.67
CA ARG A 193 2.68 1.18 19.30
C ARG A 193 3.08 -0.07 20.08
N LEU A 194 2.15 -0.66 20.84
CA LEU A 194 2.35 -1.89 21.59
C LEU A 194 2.60 -3.10 20.69
N ALA A 195 1.82 -3.25 19.60
CA ALA A 195 1.98 -4.35 18.66
C ALA A 195 3.38 -4.40 18.00
N PHE A 196 4.02 -3.25 17.82
CA PHE A 196 5.36 -3.14 17.23
C PHE A 196 6.49 -3.04 18.27
N ALA A 197 6.20 -3.15 19.58
CA ALA A 197 7.20 -2.95 20.63
C ALA A 197 8.40 -3.90 20.52
N PHE A 198 8.17 -5.15 20.08
CA PHE A 198 9.22 -6.16 19.90
C PHE A 198 10.26 -5.78 18.81
N ALA A 199 9.86 -4.97 17.83
CA ALA A 199 10.66 -4.70 16.63
C ALA A 199 11.74 -3.62 16.83
N GLY A 200 11.88 -3.03 18.03
CA GLY A 200 12.91 -2.02 18.31
C GLY A 200 12.77 -0.76 17.46
N GLY A 201 11.88 0.16 17.85
CA GLY A 201 11.31 1.22 17.00
C GLY A 201 12.21 2.36 16.47
N ARG A 202 13.51 2.17 16.21
CA ARG A 202 14.33 3.20 15.54
C ARG A 202 14.30 3.02 14.03
N GLY A 203 13.86 4.05 13.30
CA GLY A 203 13.96 4.14 11.84
C GLY A 203 12.77 3.58 11.04
N LEU A 204 12.05 2.59 11.55
CA LEU A 204 11.01 1.84 10.80
C LEU A 204 9.67 2.56 10.59
N ARG A 205 9.49 3.80 11.10
CA ARG A 205 8.29 4.65 10.84
C ARG A 205 6.91 3.97 11.03
N VAL A 206 6.83 2.95 11.88
CA VAL A 206 5.61 2.15 12.14
C VAL A 206 4.38 2.96 12.55
N GLY A 207 4.58 4.16 13.09
CA GLY A 207 3.50 5.11 13.42
C GLY A 207 2.71 5.65 12.21
N ARG A 208 3.12 5.34 10.97
CA ARG A 208 2.40 5.72 9.75
C ARG A 208 1.57 4.59 9.15
N LEU A 209 1.68 3.37 9.68
CA LEU A 209 1.02 2.19 9.14
C LEU A 209 -0.47 2.18 9.45
N ASP A 210 -1.25 1.50 8.60
CA ASP A 210 -2.66 1.20 8.82
C ASP A 210 -2.82 0.31 10.06
N TYR A 211 -3.97 0.41 10.73
CA TYR A 211 -4.22 -0.30 11.99
C TYR A 211 -4.14 -1.82 11.82
N ALA A 212 -4.56 -2.34 10.66
CA ALA A 212 -4.47 -3.76 10.34
C ALA A 212 -3.03 -4.30 10.35
N ALA A 213 -2.02 -3.46 10.11
CA ALA A 213 -0.61 -3.86 10.20
C ALA A 213 -0.21 -4.32 11.61
N SER A 214 -0.94 -3.88 12.64
CA SER A 214 -0.72 -4.30 14.03
C SER A 214 -0.96 -5.80 14.22
N TRP A 215 -1.90 -6.41 13.48
CA TRP A 215 -2.13 -7.86 13.54
C TRP A 215 -1.01 -8.66 12.87
N LEU A 216 -0.42 -8.15 11.80
CA LEU A 216 0.76 -8.76 11.17
C LEU A 216 1.94 -8.73 12.14
N ALA A 217 2.19 -7.57 12.78
CA ALA A 217 3.23 -7.42 13.78
C ALA A 217 3.01 -8.33 15.00
N LYS A 218 1.79 -8.35 15.55
CA LYS A 218 1.44 -9.21 16.69
C LYS A 218 1.57 -10.70 16.34
N SER A 219 1.27 -11.08 15.10
CA SER A 219 1.45 -12.45 14.59
C SER A 219 2.91 -12.87 14.55
N ILE A 220 3.81 -11.98 14.09
CA ILE A 220 5.26 -12.20 14.12
C ILE A 220 5.71 -12.43 15.56
N SER A 221 5.30 -11.55 16.49
CA SER A 221 5.67 -11.69 17.91
C SER A 221 5.13 -12.96 18.55
N TYR A 222 3.91 -13.37 18.21
CA TYR A 222 3.25 -14.56 18.74
C TYR A 222 3.89 -15.85 18.21
N GLY A 223 4.23 -15.89 16.92
CA GLY A 223 4.75 -17.07 16.24
C GLY A 223 6.28 -17.22 16.27
N MET A 224 7.04 -16.32 16.90
CA MET A 224 8.50 -16.34 16.85
C MET A 224 9.08 -17.73 17.19
N GLY A 225 9.85 -18.29 16.25
CA GLY A 225 10.57 -19.55 16.43
C GLY A 225 9.67 -20.78 16.31
N ARG A 226 8.45 -20.64 15.75
CA ARG A 226 7.46 -21.71 15.64
C ARG A 226 6.90 -21.78 14.22
N PRO A 227 6.56 -22.98 13.71
CA PRO A 227 6.14 -23.17 12.32
C PRO A 227 4.65 -22.80 12.09
N LEU A 228 4.19 -21.67 12.62
CA LEU A 228 2.82 -21.20 12.43
C LEU A 228 2.68 -20.57 11.05
N ARG A 229 1.49 -20.75 10.45
CA ARG A 229 1.12 -20.12 9.20
C ARG A 229 -0.01 -19.13 9.41
N PHE A 230 0.17 -17.93 8.87
CA PHE A 230 -0.73 -16.80 9.05
C PHE A 230 -1.35 -16.42 7.72
N ALA A 231 -2.60 -15.94 7.69
CA ALA A 231 -3.14 -15.25 6.53
C ALA A 231 -4.20 -14.21 6.86
N TYR A 232 -4.02 -12.97 6.39
CA TYR A 232 -4.95 -11.88 6.67
C TYR A 232 -5.45 -11.20 5.41
N VAL A 233 -6.71 -10.77 5.46
CA VAL A 233 -7.25 -9.73 4.58
C VAL A 233 -6.80 -8.38 5.14
N VAL A 234 -6.12 -7.57 4.33
CA VAL A 234 -5.65 -6.23 4.73
C VAL A 234 -5.86 -5.23 3.61
N THR A 235 -5.89 -3.93 3.92
CA THR A 235 -5.96 -2.90 2.88
C THR A 235 -4.80 -3.03 1.90
N ASN A 236 -5.04 -2.72 0.62
CA ASN A 236 -3.99 -2.76 -0.40
C ASN A 236 -2.83 -1.78 -0.16
N SER A 237 -3.01 -0.80 0.74
CA SER A 237 -1.91 0.04 1.21
C SER A 237 -0.77 -0.76 1.86
N MET A 238 -1.05 -1.99 2.33
CA MET A 238 -0.03 -2.89 2.87
C MET A 238 1.10 -3.16 1.86
N SER A 239 0.78 -3.27 0.57
CA SER A 239 1.77 -3.52 -0.49
C SER A 239 2.27 -2.25 -1.18
N GLN A 240 2.06 -1.07 -0.57
CA GLN A 240 2.35 0.22 -1.18
C GLN A 240 2.98 1.21 -0.19
N GLY A 241 3.82 2.10 -0.69
CA GLY A 241 4.37 3.24 0.04
C GLY A 241 5.21 2.84 1.25
N GLU A 242 4.81 3.32 2.43
CA GLU A 242 5.58 3.17 3.68
C GLU A 242 5.42 1.77 4.30
N HIS A 243 4.34 1.04 3.99
CA HIS A 243 4.07 -0.25 4.64
C HIS A 243 5.11 -1.34 4.33
N PRO A 244 5.43 -1.67 3.07
CA PRO A 244 6.47 -2.65 2.77
C PRO A 244 7.82 -2.25 3.34
N ARG A 245 8.13 -0.95 3.37
CA ARG A 245 9.40 -0.41 3.88
C ARG A 245 9.56 -0.50 5.39
N SER A 246 8.44 -0.52 6.11
CA SER A 246 8.42 -0.62 7.56
C SER A 246 8.31 -2.08 8.00
N LEU A 247 7.44 -2.86 7.35
CA LEU A 247 7.18 -4.27 7.68
C LEU A 247 8.25 -5.20 7.11
N GLY A 248 8.81 -4.89 5.94
CA GLY A 248 9.77 -5.74 5.24
C GLY A 248 11.00 -6.07 6.07
N PRO A 249 11.71 -5.06 6.61
CA PRO A 249 12.82 -5.31 7.51
C PRO A 249 12.44 -6.14 8.75
N ILE A 250 11.23 -5.96 9.28
CA ILE A 250 10.73 -6.74 10.44
C ILE A 250 10.51 -8.20 10.04
N PHE A 251 9.90 -8.45 8.88
CA PHE A 251 9.70 -9.80 8.35
C PHE A 251 11.05 -10.51 8.20
N LEU A 252 11.99 -9.88 7.51
CA LEU A 252 13.32 -10.44 7.26
C LEU A 252 14.11 -10.70 8.55
N GLN A 253 14.12 -9.72 9.47
CA GLN A 253 14.83 -9.84 10.76
C GLN A 253 14.34 -11.04 11.58
N HIS A 254 13.06 -11.39 11.46
CA HIS A 254 12.46 -12.50 12.19
C HIS A 254 12.24 -13.75 11.32
N GLY A 255 12.85 -13.84 10.14
CA GLY A 255 12.79 -15.04 9.28
C GLY A 255 11.40 -15.34 8.70
N TYR A 256 10.51 -14.34 8.63
CA TYR A 256 9.21 -14.47 8.00
C TYR A 256 9.28 -14.13 6.52
N HIS A 257 8.53 -14.88 5.71
CA HIS A 257 8.37 -14.66 4.28
C HIS A 257 6.91 -14.85 3.86
N VAL A 258 6.55 -14.31 2.70
CA VAL A 258 5.20 -14.48 2.14
C VAL A 258 5.09 -15.83 1.44
N ASP A 259 4.12 -16.62 1.86
CA ASP A 259 3.77 -17.95 1.32
C ASP A 259 2.93 -17.80 0.04
N PHE A 260 1.94 -16.91 0.08
CA PHE A 260 1.03 -16.65 -1.03
C PHE A 260 0.42 -15.27 -0.89
N ALA A 261 -0.05 -14.70 -2.00
CA ALA A 261 -0.74 -13.41 -1.95
C ALA A 261 -1.84 -13.30 -3.01
N TYR A 262 -2.97 -12.70 -2.63
CA TYR A 262 -3.90 -12.10 -3.59
C TYR A 262 -3.55 -10.64 -3.75
N ARG A 263 -3.32 -10.22 -5.00
CA ARG A 263 -3.12 -8.82 -5.36
C ARG A 263 -4.41 -8.03 -5.21
N THR A 264 -4.33 -6.73 -5.46
CA THR A 264 -5.41 -5.79 -5.19
C THR A 264 -6.73 -6.21 -5.85
N PHE A 265 -7.80 -6.32 -5.07
CA PHE A 265 -9.17 -6.51 -5.58
C PHE A 265 -10.20 -5.72 -4.74
N PRO A 266 -11.35 -5.36 -5.31
CA PRO A 266 -12.39 -4.66 -4.57
C PRO A 266 -13.05 -5.57 -3.53
N TRP A 267 -13.17 -5.11 -2.29
CA TRP A 267 -13.84 -5.85 -1.23
C TRP A 267 -15.35 -5.55 -1.22
N ARG A 268 -16.17 -6.49 -1.68
CA ARG A 268 -17.63 -6.37 -1.69
C ARG A 268 -18.22 -7.11 -0.48
N SER A 269 -18.82 -6.38 0.47
CA SER A 269 -19.68 -6.97 1.51
C SER A 269 -21.10 -7.20 0.96
N SER A 270 -21.78 -8.26 1.41
CA SER A 270 -23.15 -8.61 0.99
C SER A 270 -24.25 -7.67 1.49
N GLU A 271 -23.96 -6.76 2.44
CA GLU A 271 -24.91 -5.76 2.89
C GLU A 271 -25.02 -4.58 1.90
N SER A 272 -26.24 -4.02 1.79
CA SER A 272 -26.72 -2.98 0.87
C SER A 272 -25.96 -1.64 0.85
N GLN A 273 -24.84 -1.51 1.59
CA GLN A 273 -24.00 -0.32 1.62
C GLN A 273 -22.53 -0.71 1.41
N ARG A 274 -22.10 -0.63 0.15
CA ARG A 274 -20.76 -0.97 -0.35
C ARG A 274 -19.68 -0.16 0.39
N ALA A 275 -18.82 -0.82 1.16
CA ALA A 275 -17.52 -0.27 1.48
C ALA A 275 -16.65 -0.41 0.21
N ASN A 276 -16.42 0.68 -0.52
CA ASN A 276 -15.52 0.69 -1.67
C ASN A 276 -14.04 0.71 -1.21
N VAL A 277 -13.60 -0.37 -0.55
CA VAL A 277 -12.20 -0.55 -0.16
C VAL A 277 -11.55 -1.61 -1.05
N HIS A 278 -10.29 -1.39 -1.38
CA HIS A 278 -9.47 -2.38 -2.06
C HIS A 278 -8.60 -3.09 -1.04
N VAL A 279 -8.53 -4.41 -1.13
CA VAL A 279 -7.78 -5.25 -0.21
C VAL A 279 -6.76 -6.11 -0.96
N VAL A 280 -5.83 -6.65 -0.19
CA VAL A 280 -4.96 -7.77 -0.57
C VAL A 280 -5.14 -8.87 0.47
N ILE A 281 -4.80 -10.10 0.12
CA ILE A 281 -4.68 -11.20 1.08
C ILE A 281 -3.24 -11.62 1.11
N VAL A 282 -2.65 -11.74 2.29
CA VAL A 282 -1.26 -12.16 2.44
C VAL A 282 -1.17 -13.30 3.42
N GLY A 283 -0.70 -14.44 2.93
CA GLY A 283 -0.28 -15.57 3.73
C GLY A 283 1.22 -15.53 3.97
N PHE A 284 1.68 -15.74 5.20
CA PHE A 284 3.09 -15.66 5.56
C PHE A 284 3.42 -16.59 6.72
N SER A 285 4.68 -17.01 6.80
CA SER A 285 5.17 -17.94 7.81
C SER A 285 6.70 -17.91 7.93
N GLN A 286 7.25 -18.72 8.84
CA GLN A 286 8.67 -19.09 8.87
C GLN A 286 8.91 -20.47 8.25
N VAL A 287 7.91 -21.05 7.57
CA VAL A 287 7.93 -22.44 7.11
C VAL A 287 8.54 -22.52 5.72
N ASP A 288 9.65 -23.24 5.60
CA ASP A 288 10.31 -23.45 4.31
C ASP A 288 9.60 -24.48 3.42
N GLY A 289 9.98 -24.54 2.15
CA GLY A 289 9.49 -25.55 1.19
C GLY A 289 8.06 -25.32 0.69
N ILE A 290 7.50 -24.13 0.93
CA ILE A 290 6.16 -23.76 0.43
C ILE A 290 6.24 -23.37 -1.05
N THR A 291 5.37 -23.98 -1.86
CA THR A 291 5.15 -23.55 -3.25
C THR A 291 4.44 -22.20 -3.26
N LYS A 292 5.20 -21.13 -3.54
CA LYS A 292 4.71 -19.75 -3.51
C LYS A 292 3.82 -19.42 -4.70
N ARG A 293 2.68 -18.75 -4.42
CA ARG A 293 1.66 -18.42 -5.42
C ARG A 293 1.15 -16.99 -5.27
N ILE A 294 1.07 -16.28 -6.40
CA ILE A 294 0.45 -14.97 -6.52
C ILE A 294 -0.85 -15.15 -7.30
N PHE A 295 -1.96 -14.73 -6.70
CA PHE A 295 -3.28 -14.67 -7.31
C PHE A 295 -3.52 -13.24 -7.79
N ASP A 296 -3.52 -13.05 -9.11
CA ASP A 296 -3.71 -11.76 -9.74
C ASP A 296 -5.19 -11.54 -10.12
N CYS A 297 -5.77 -10.45 -9.64
CA CYS A 297 -7.18 -10.10 -9.82
C CYS A 297 -7.40 -8.98 -10.85
N GLU A 298 -6.37 -8.53 -11.57
CA GLU A 298 -6.49 -7.41 -12.52
C GLU A 298 -7.51 -7.67 -13.63
N ARG A 299 -7.58 -8.90 -14.15
CA ARG A 299 -8.50 -9.28 -15.24
C ARG A 299 -9.90 -9.67 -14.74
N SER A 300 -9.96 -10.31 -13.58
CA SER A 300 -11.20 -10.78 -12.96
C SER A 300 -10.97 -10.95 -11.46
N ASP A 301 -11.85 -10.35 -10.66
CA ASP A 301 -11.87 -10.61 -9.23
C ASP A 301 -12.43 -12.00 -8.93
N GLU A 302 -13.37 -12.53 -9.72
CA GLU A 302 -13.99 -13.86 -9.52
C GLU A 302 -13.06 -15.02 -9.88
N GLN A 303 -12.25 -14.88 -10.93
CA GLN A 303 -11.32 -15.90 -11.42
C GLN A 303 -9.91 -15.32 -11.54
N PRO A 304 -9.16 -15.27 -10.43
CA PRO A 304 -7.80 -14.74 -10.45
C PRO A 304 -6.85 -15.64 -11.24
N THR A 305 -5.93 -15.04 -11.98
CA THR A 305 -4.85 -15.80 -12.62
C THR A 305 -3.79 -16.17 -11.59
N VAL A 306 -3.34 -17.43 -11.60
CA VAL A 306 -2.35 -17.93 -10.63
C VAL A 306 -0.96 -17.90 -11.28
N LYS A 307 -0.04 -17.15 -10.69
CA LYS A 307 1.40 -17.16 -11.03
C LYS A 307 2.16 -17.90 -9.91
N TYR A 308 2.95 -18.90 -10.29
CA TYR A 308 3.93 -19.49 -9.39
C TYR A 308 5.15 -18.56 -9.30
N ALA A 309 5.61 -18.32 -8.08
CA ALA A 309 6.67 -17.34 -7.81
C ALA A 309 7.87 -18.01 -7.14
N LYS A 310 9.07 -17.50 -7.40
CA LYS A 310 10.28 -17.93 -6.69
C LYS A 310 10.35 -17.27 -5.32
N ASN A 311 9.98 -16.00 -5.26
CA ASN A 311 9.82 -15.25 -4.02
C ASN A 311 8.56 -14.41 -4.08
N ILE A 312 8.00 -14.03 -2.93
CA ILE A 312 6.95 -13.02 -2.89
C ILE A 312 7.39 -11.99 -1.86
N ASN A 313 7.74 -10.79 -2.32
CA ASN A 313 8.10 -9.69 -1.43
C ASN A 313 6.84 -8.98 -0.92
N LEU A 314 7.00 -8.00 -0.02
CA LEU A 314 5.85 -7.25 0.52
C LEU A 314 5.20 -6.27 -0.49
N TYR A 315 5.76 -6.11 -1.68
CA TYR A 315 5.07 -5.46 -2.80
C TYR A 315 4.15 -6.42 -3.57
N LEU A 316 4.12 -7.70 -3.17
CA LEU A 316 3.34 -8.80 -3.76
C LEU A 316 3.75 -9.07 -5.21
N THR A 317 5.06 -8.97 -5.47
CA THR A 317 5.70 -9.27 -6.75
C THR A 317 6.68 -10.43 -6.62
N ASP A 318 6.92 -11.11 -7.74
CA ASP A 318 7.92 -12.18 -7.81
C ASP A 318 9.31 -11.60 -7.98
N GLY A 319 9.92 -11.15 -6.89
CA GLY A 319 11.17 -10.41 -6.93
C GLY A 319 11.91 -10.39 -5.59
N PRO A 320 13.06 -9.72 -5.53
CA PRO A 320 13.88 -9.69 -4.32
C PRO A 320 13.20 -8.93 -3.17
N ASP A 321 13.55 -9.28 -1.94
CA ASP A 321 13.14 -8.59 -0.71
C ASP A 321 13.96 -7.33 -0.47
N VAL A 322 13.82 -6.37 -1.38
CA VAL A 322 14.45 -5.05 -1.28
C VAL A 322 13.42 -4.00 -0.95
N PHE A 323 13.75 -3.11 -0.01
CA PHE A 323 12.85 -2.06 0.47
C PHE A 323 13.54 -0.70 0.35
N PRO A 324 13.38 0.02 -0.79
CA PRO A 324 14.15 1.21 -1.07
C PRO A 324 14.10 2.27 0.03
N GLU A 325 15.26 2.76 0.44
CA GLU A 325 15.39 3.80 1.47
C GLU A 325 15.42 5.20 0.87
N LYS A 326 15.22 6.23 1.70
CA LYS A 326 15.36 7.61 1.23
C LYS A 326 16.81 7.90 0.86
N ARG A 327 17.02 8.50 -0.31
CA ARG A 327 18.33 8.92 -0.82
C ARG A 327 18.32 10.41 -1.12
N ARG A 328 19.37 11.12 -0.71
CA ARG A 328 19.54 12.55 -1.03
C ARG A 328 20.01 12.79 -2.47
N ALA A 329 20.73 11.81 -3.02
CA ALA A 329 21.19 11.80 -4.40
C ALA A 329 20.51 10.64 -5.15
N PRO A 330 20.34 10.76 -6.48
CA PRO A 330 19.79 9.68 -7.28
C PRO A 330 20.59 8.37 -7.14
N LEU A 331 19.91 7.24 -7.29
CA LEU A 331 20.53 5.91 -7.25
C LEU A 331 21.62 5.79 -8.30
N ARG A 332 21.33 6.29 -9.51
CA ARG A 332 22.30 6.41 -10.58
C ARG A 332 23.12 7.69 -10.44
N ALA A 333 24.44 7.55 -10.36
CA ALA A 333 25.35 8.68 -10.27
C ALA A 333 25.27 9.57 -11.52
N GLY A 334 25.51 10.88 -11.33
CA GLY A 334 25.50 11.88 -12.41
C GLY A 334 24.11 12.36 -12.84
N TYR A 335 23.03 11.78 -12.33
CA TYR A 335 21.67 12.23 -12.63
C TYR A 335 21.30 13.52 -11.86
N PRO A 336 20.45 14.39 -12.43
CA PRO A 336 19.93 15.60 -11.79
C PRO A 336 19.35 15.32 -10.40
N VAL A 337 19.67 16.15 -9.41
CA VAL A 337 19.01 16.06 -8.10
C VAL A 337 17.62 16.70 -8.21
N ALA A 338 16.58 15.93 -7.93
CA ALA A 338 15.23 16.44 -7.79
C ALA A 338 15.04 17.12 -6.43
N THR A 339 14.38 18.27 -6.42
CA THR A 339 14.05 19.01 -5.18
C THR A 339 12.60 19.44 -5.19
N LYS A 340 12.04 19.81 -4.03
CA LYS A 340 10.81 20.60 -4.02
C LYS A 340 11.11 22.02 -4.47
N GLY A 341 10.12 22.73 -4.99
CA GLY A 341 10.21 24.16 -5.26
C GLY A 341 10.30 25.02 -3.98
N SER A 342 10.26 26.34 -4.18
CA SER A 342 10.44 27.35 -3.15
C SER A 342 9.22 27.44 -2.20
N GLN A 343 9.47 27.54 -0.90
CA GLN A 343 8.44 27.59 0.14
C GLN A 343 8.36 28.98 0.79
N PRO A 344 7.23 29.70 0.67
CA PRO A 344 7.11 31.06 1.18
C PRO A 344 6.96 31.14 2.70
N THR A 345 6.06 30.35 3.30
CA THR A 345 5.66 30.44 4.72
C THR A 345 5.39 31.90 5.12
N ASP A 346 4.41 32.48 4.46
CA ASP A 346 4.17 33.93 4.39
C ASP A 346 2.71 34.30 4.68
N GLY A 347 1.85 33.34 4.99
CA GLY A 347 0.40 33.56 5.15
C GLY A 347 -0.32 34.01 3.88
N GLY A 348 0.32 33.90 2.71
CA GLY A 348 -0.20 34.44 1.45
C GLY A 348 0.18 35.90 1.19
N PHE A 349 0.90 36.58 2.08
CA PHE A 349 1.22 38.00 1.88
C PHE A 349 2.23 38.25 0.74
N LEU A 350 3.13 37.32 0.41
CA LEU A 350 4.00 37.45 -0.77
C LEU A 350 3.38 36.83 -2.03
N ILE A 351 2.22 36.19 -1.90
CA ILE A 351 1.45 35.67 -3.03
C ILE A 351 0.55 36.77 -3.57
N VAL A 352 0.52 36.91 -4.89
CA VAL A 352 -0.32 37.87 -5.59
C VAL A 352 -1.39 37.06 -6.33
N GLU A 353 -2.60 37.12 -5.78
CA GLU A 353 -3.75 36.48 -6.41
C GLU A 353 -4.21 37.29 -7.65
N PRO A 354 -4.89 36.68 -8.63
CA PRO A 354 -5.26 37.37 -9.88
C PRO A 354 -5.98 38.70 -9.70
N GLY A 355 -6.84 38.84 -8.69
CA GLY A 355 -7.57 40.08 -8.41
C GLY A 355 -6.73 41.20 -7.77
N GLU A 356 -5.51 40.90 -7.31
CA GLU A 356 -4.59 41.87 -6.70
C GLU A 356 -3.54 42.38 -7.69
N LEU A 357 -3.47 41.77 -8.89
CA LEU A 357 -2.36 41.99 -9.81
C LEU A 357 -2.26 43.44 -10.27
N ASP A 358 -3.39 44.07 -10.61
CA ASP A 358 -3.42 45.45 -11.09
C ASP A 358 -2.96 46.45 -10.01
N GLU A 359 -3.35 46.24 -8.74
CA GLU A 359 -2.87 47.04 -7.60
C GLU A 359 -1.34 46.91 -7.46
N VAL A 360 -0.82 45.69 -7.54
CA VAL A 360 0.62 45.42 -7.39
C VAL A 360 1.42 45.98 -8.56
N LEU A 361 0.89 45.93 -9.78
CA LEU A 361 1.55 46.47 -10.98
C LEU A 361 1.52 48.00 -11.06
N ALA A 362 0.58 48.64 -10.36
CA ALA A 362 0.51 50.09 -10.24
C ALA A 362 1.61 50.67 -9.33
N ASP A 363 2.16 49.87 -8.41
CA ASP A 363 3.32 50.26 -7.61
C ASP A 363 4.61 50.17 -8.45
N PRO A 364 5.35 51.28 -8.65
CA PRO A 364 6.48 51.33 -9.57
C PRO A 364 7.67 50.48 -9.14
N ILE A 365 7.77 50.15 -7.84
CA ILE A 365 8.83 49.29 -7.31
C ILE A 365 8.34 47.85 -7.28
N ALA A 366 7.16 47.58 -6.72
CA ALA A 366 6.65 46.22 -6.56
C ALA A 366 6.50 45.49 -7.90
N ARG A 367 6.11 46.19 -8.98
CA ARG A 367 6.01 45.64 -10.34
C ARG A 367 7.30 44.94 -10.81
N GLY A 368 8.47 45.40 -10.36
CA GLY A 368 9.77 44.83 -10.74
C GLY A 368 9.97 43.41 -10.19
N TYR A 369 9.30 43.10 -9.08
CA TYR A 369 9.42 41.82 -8.36
C TYR A 369 8.28 40.85 -8.63
N VAL A 370 7.29 41.24 -9.44
CA VAL A 370 6.21 40.33 -9.83
C VAL A 370 6.79 39.22 -10.71
N ARG A 371 6.61 37.98 -10.29
CA ARG A 371 6.96 36.79 -11.06
C ARG A 371 5.81 35.81 -11.07
N ARG A 372 5.67 35.07 -12.18
CA ARG A 372 4.68 33.99 -12.26
C ARG A 372 5.01 32.94 -11.21
N TYR A 373 4.01 32.49 -10.47
CA TYR A 373 4.19 31.52 -9.38
C TYR A 373 3.32 30.30 -9.63
N MET A 374 3.94 29.12 -9.67
CA MET A 374 3.22 27.88 -9.94
C MET A 374 3.30 26.93 -8.76
N GLN A 375 2.14 26.63 -8.16
CA GLN A 375 1.93 25.40 -7.40
C GLN A 375 1.35 24.31 -8.32
N ALA A 376 1.13 23.10 -7.80
CA ALA A 376 0.59 21.98 -8.57
C ALA A 376 -0.70 22.34 -9.35
N LYS A 377 -1.61 23.13 -8.77
CA LYS A 377 -2.87 23.50 -9.40
C LYS A 377 -2.66 24.48 -10.56
N GLU A 378 -1.85 25.51 -10.36
CA GLU A 378 -1.50 26.48 -11.40
C GLU A 378 -0.74 25.81 -12.55
N PHE A 379 0.18 24.89 -12.23
CA PHE A 379 0.92 24.09 -13.20
C PHE A 379 0.00 23.18 -14.05
N LEU A 380 -0.93 22.47 -13.40
CA LEU A 380 -1.82 21.55 -14.10
C LEU A 380 -2.86 22.29 -14.94
N TRP A 381 -3.49 23.33 -14.40
CA TRP A 381 -4.67 23.96 -15.00
C TRP A 381 -4.38 25.32 -15.65
N ASP A 382 -3.10 25.66 -15.83
CA ASP A 382 -2.62 26.93 -16.38
C ASP A 382 -3.28 28.18 -15.75
N ARG A 383 -3.51 28.14 -14.43
CA ARG A 383 -4.16 29.25 -13.72
C ARG A 383 -3.17 30.40 -13.51
N PRO A 384 -3.60 31.67 -13.71
CA PRO A 384 -2.77 32.81 -13.38
C PRO A 384 -2.57 32.87 -11.87
N ARG A 385 -1.32 33.04 -11.45
CA ARG A 385 -0.93 33.32 -10.07
C ARG A 385 0.48 33.85 -10.06
N TYR A 386 0.76 34.76 -9.14
CA TYR A 386 2.02 35.46 -9.08
C TYR A 386 2.55 35.51 -7.65
N CYS A 387 3.79 35.95 -7.51
CA CYS A 387 4.39 36.25 -6.23
C CYS A 387 5.27 37.49 -6.33
N LEU A 388 5.51 38.13 -5.20
CA LEU A 388 6.55 39.12 -5.00
C LEU A 388 7.86 38.39 -4.70
N TRP A 389 8.70 38.20 -5.72
CA TRP A 389 10.00 37.55 -5.59
C TRP A 389 11.08 38.57 -5.22
N LEU A 390 11.22 38.85 -3.92
CA LEU A 390 12.11 39.90 -3.39
C LEU A 390 13.55 39.44 -3.16
N GLU A 391 13.99 38.36 -3.83
CA GLU A 391 15.40 37.94 -3.78
C GLU A 391 16.27 39.01 -4.46
N GLY A 392 17.19 39.60 -3.70
CA GLY A 392 18.04 40.71 -4.16
C GLY A 392 17.41 42.10 -4.02
N ALA A 393 16.19 42.22 -3.48
CA ALA A 393 15.61 43.53 -3.15
C ALA A 393 16.40 44.20 -2.02
N THR A 394 16.69 45.49 -2.17
CA THR A 394 17.32 46.30 -1.12
C THR A 394 16.30 46.79 -0.11
N LEU A 395 16.76 47.13 1.10
CA LEU A 395 15.88 47.72 2.11
C LEU A 395 15.27 49.04 1.63
N ALA A 396 16.04 49.86 0.90
CA ALA A 396 15.56 51.12 0.34
C ALA A 396 14.42 50.93 -0.67
N GLU A 397 14.46 49.88 -1.50
CA GLU A 397 13.36 49.54 -2.42
C GLU A 397 12.11 49.09 -1.65
N ILE A 398 12.27 48.23 -0.63
CA ILE A 398 11.14 47.76 0.19
C ILE A 398 10.51 48.93 0.95
N GLU A 399 11.32 49.81 1.52
CA GLU A 399 10.83 51.01 2.22
C GLU A 399 10.23 52.03 1.24
N GLY A 400 10.76 52.14 0.02
CA GLY A 400 10.24 53.02 -1.03
C GLY A 400 8.82 52.67 -1.51
N SER A 401 8.35 51.45 -1.25
CA SER A 401 7.00 51.00 -1.61
C SER A 401 6.11 50.79 -0.38
N ALA A 402 5.00 51.53 -0.30
CA ALA A 402 4.01 51.34 0.76
C ALA A 402 3.39 49.92 0.72
N LEU A 403 3.21 49.36 -0.48
CA LEU A 403 2.70 48.02 -0.67
C LEU A 403 3.69 46.97 -0.16
N LEU A 404 4.96 47.01 -0.59
CA LEU A 404 5.97 46.06 -0.17
C LEU A 404 6.21 46.11 1.33
N ARG A 405 6.27 47.32 1.92
CA ARG A 405 6.41 47.50 3.36
C ARG A 405 5.25 46.86 4.13
N ARG A 406 4.00 47.10 3.70
CA ARG A 406 2.80 46.50 4.31
C ARG A 406 2.84 44.97 4.23
N ARG A 407 3.16 44.41 3.06
CA ARG A 407 3.17 42.96 2.83
C ARG A 407 4.29 42.28 3.64
N THR A 408 5.50 42.82 3.61
CA THR A 408 6.65 42.28 4.38
C THR A 408 6.44 42.40 5.88
N GLU A 409 5.85 43.49 6.37
CA GLU A 409 5.50 43.63 7.79
C GLU A 409 4.50 42.55 8.26
N ALA A 410 3.50 42.24 7.44
CA ALA A 410 2.54 41.20 7.74
C ALA A 410 3.21 39.80 7.80
N VAL A 411 4.16 39.52 6.89
CA VAL A 411 4.97 38.30 6.94
C VAL A 411 5.79 38.22 8.21
N ARG A 412 6.46 39.32 8.60
CA ARG A 412 7.27 39.40 9.82
C ARG A 412 6.46 38.99 11.05
N ARG A 413 5.31 39.65 11.28
CA ARG A 413 4.43 39.37 12.42
C ARG A 413 3.92 37.93 12.43
N LEU A 414 3.55 37.41 11.27
CA LEU A 414 3.10 36.02 11.13
C LEU A 414 4.19 35.02 11.52
N ARG A 415 5.43 35.27 11.09
CA ARG A 415 6.58 34.42 11.38
C ARG A 415 7.00 34.49 12.84
N GLU A 416 7.01 35.69 13.45
CA GLU A 416 7.28 35.90 14.88
C GLU A 416 6.31 35.10 15.78
N GLY A 417 5.04 35.03 15.39
CA GLY A 417 4.01 34.26 16.10
C GLY A 417 4.08 32.73 15.91
N SER A 418 5.01 32.20 15.12
CA SER A 418 5.08 30.76 14.82
C SER A 418 5.58 29.94 16.00
N ARG A 419 5.00 28.74 16.18
CA ARG A 419 5.49 27.75 17.17
C ARG A 419 6.84 27.15 16.78
N THR A 420 7.20 27.15 15.50
CA THR A 420 8.44 26.57 14.99
C THR A 420 9.60 27.57 15.05
N ALA A 421 10.67 27.24 15.77
CA ALA A 421 11.83 28.12 15.98
C ALA A 421 12.44 28.62 14.65
N ALA A 422 12.72 27.70 13.71
CA ALA A 422 13.26 28.05 12.40
C ALA A 422 12.37 29.03 11.61
N VAL A 423 11.04 28.97 11.79
CA VAL A 423 10.13 29.92 11.12
C VAL A 423 10.21 31.31 11.76
N ARG A 424 10.39 31.39 13.09
CA ARG A 424 10.59 32.67 13.79
C ARG A 424 11.89 33.35 13.37
N GLU A 425 12.97 32.60 13.15
CA GLU A 425 14.24 33.15 12.65
C GLU A 425 14.07 33.85 11.29
N HIS A 426 13.25 33.29 10.40
CA HIS A 426 12.94 33.89 9.10
C HIS A 426 12.08 35.17 9.18
N ALA A 427 11.62 35.59 10.36
CA ALA A 427 11.00 36.89 10.54
C ALA A 427 11.98 38.05 10.29
N ALA A 428 13.29 37.83 10.47
CA ALA A 428 14.33 38.82 10.17
C ALA A 428 14.49 39.11 8.67
N THR A 429 14.03 38.20 7.80
CA THR A 429 14.07 38.36 6.33
C THR A 429 12.67 38.19 5.74
N PRO A 430 11.71 39.08 6.05
CA PRO A 430 10.30 38.89 5.73
C PRO A 430 9.99 38.98 4.23
N GLY A 431 10.85 39.62 3.44
CA GLY A 431 10.71 39.65 1.98
C GLY A 431 11.12 38.36 1.28
N LEU A 432 11.90 37.50 1.95
CA LEU A 432 12.37 36.26 1.36
C LEU A 432 11.42 35.10 1.68
N PHE A 433 11.31 34.17 0.74
CA PHE A 433 10.71 32.87 1.00
C PHE A 433 11.58 32.11 2.01
N THR A 434 10.96 31.37 2.94
CA THR A 434 11.70 30.58 3.94
C THR A 434 12.60 29.50 3.35
N GLN A 435 12.26 28.98 2.15
CA GLN A 435 13.13 28.07 1.40
C GLN A 435 13.19 28.54 -0.04
N ILE A 436 14.34 29.05 -0.46
CA ILE A 436 14.61 29.45 -1.84
C ILE A 436 15.29 28.29 -2.55
N ARG A 437 14.58 27.66 -3.49
CA ARG A 437 15.06 26.52 -4.29
C ARG A 437 14.87 26.73 -5.78
N GLN A 438 14.61 27.97 -6.19
CA GLN A 438 14.33 28.32 -7.57
C GLN A 438 15.56 28.03 -8.45
N PRO A 439 15.44 27.22 -9.51
CA PRO A 439 16.52 27.04 -10.47
C PRO A 439 16.82 28.35 -11.21
N LYS A 440 18.11 28.61 -11.47
CA LYS A 440 18.59 29.80 -12.20
C LYS A 440 18.60 29.63 -13.72
N GLU A 441 18.24 28.44 -14.20
CA GLU A 441 18.22 28.04 -15.60
C GLU A 441 16.94 27.25 -15.90
N ARG A 442 16.72 26.86 -17.16
CA ARG A 442 15.59 26.02 -17.55
C ARG A 442 15.58 24.73 -16.73
N TYR A 443 14.41 24.36 -16.22
CA TYR A 443 14.25 23.19 -15.36
C TYR A 443 13.02 22.37 -15.74
N LEU A 444 13.05 21.07 -15.44
CA LEU A 444 11.88 20.21 -15.56
C LEU A 444 11.06 20.28 -14.27
N ALA A 445 9.74 20.40 -14.40
CA ALA A 445 8.82 20.44 -13.28
C ALA A 445 7.71 19.39 -13.42
N LEU A 446 7.28 18.84 -12.30
CA LEU A 446 6.09 17.99 -12.16
C LEU A 446 5.42 18.26 -10.81
N PRO A 447 4.10 18.04 -10.68
CA PRO A 447 3.42 18.29 -9.41
C PRO A 447 3.83 17.28 -8.33
N GLU A 448 4.04 17.75 -7.10
CA GLU A 448 4.24 16.89 -5.91
C GLU A 448 3.01 16.01 -5.68
N VAL A 449 1.81 16.56 -5.90
CA VAL A 449 0.53 15.87 -5.70
C VAL A 449 -0.25 15.84 -7.02
N SER A 450 -0.65 14.65 -7.46
CA SER A 450 -1.46 14.44 -8.65
C SER A 450 -2.52 13.37 -8.39
N SER A 451 -3.66 13.47 -9.09
CA SER A 451 -4.69 12.44 -9.00
C SER A 451 -4.13 11.08 -9.40
N GLU A 452 -4.46 10.09 -8.58
CA GLU A 452 -4.20 8.67 -8.78
C GLU A 452 -4.83 8.11 -10.06
N LYS A 453 -5.88 8.77 -10.57
CA LYS A 453 -6.60 8.37 -11.79
C LYS A 453 -5.83 8.67 -13.06
N ARG A 454 -4.87 9.59 -13.05
CA ARG A 454 -4.07 9.89 -14.25
C ARG A 454 -3.19 8.69 -14.59
N LYS A 455 -3.12 8.34 -15.88
CA LYS A 455 -2.21 7.31 -16.39
C LYS A 455 -0.75 7.74 -16.18
N TRP A 456 -0.42 8.98 -16.54
CA TRP A 456 0.88 9.62 -16.30
C TRP A 456 0.73 10.93 -15.53
N ILE A 457 1.73 11.26 -14.70
CA ILE A 457 1.81 12.55 -14.02
C ILE A 457 2.49 13.53 -14.98
N PRO A 458 1.80 14.56 -15.48
CA PRO A 458 2.37 15.41 -16.52
C PRO A 458 3.54 16.23 -15.97
N ALA A 459 4.64 16.23 -16.71
CA ALA A 459 5.79 17.09 -16.48
C ALA A 459 5.94 18.13 -17.61
N ALA A 460 6.62 19.24 -17.35
CA ALA A 460 6.90 20.27 -18.35
C ALA A 460 8.18 21.03 -18.03
N PHE A 461 8.86 21.53 -19.06
CA PHE A 461 10.00 22.43 -18.90
C PHE A 461 9.51 23.85 -18.64
N LEU A 462 10.11 24.52 -17.65
CA LEU A 462 9.84 25.90 -17.28
C LEU A 462 11.14 26.70 -17.28
N GLY A 463 11.04 28.00 -17.55
CA GLY A 463 12.16 28.93 -17.47
C GLY A 463 12.34 29.50 -16.05
N PRO A 464 13.53 30.05 -15.73
CA PRO A 464 13.85 30.56 -14.40
C PRO A 464 12.95 31.72 -13.94
N GLU A 465 12.29 32.42 -14.88
CA GLU A 465 11.33 33.49 -14.63
C GLU A 465 10.01 33.02 -13.99
N VAL A 466 9.68 31.73 -14.10
CA VAL A 466 8.53 31.12 -13.45
C VAL A 466 8.99 30.53 -12.12
N ILE A 467 8.52 31.08 -11.01
CA ILE A 467 8.85 30.61 -9.67
C ILE A 467 8.09 29.32 -9.37
N ALA A 468 8.82 28.23 -9.18
CA ALA A 468 8.26 26.95 -8.76
C ALA A 468 7.96 26.97 -7.26
N GLY A 469 6.70 26.76 -6.90
CA GLY A 469 6.28 26.60 -5.51
C GLY A 469 6.61 25.22 -4.94
N ASN A 470 6.54 25.10 -3.62
CA ASN A 470 6.87 23.88 -2.89
C ASN A 470 5.96 22.68 -3.19
N LYS A 471 4.88 22.86 -3.96
CA LYS A 471 4.03 21.80 -4.51
C LYS A 471 4.44 21.32 -5.89
N LEU A 472 5.56 21.81 -6.42
CA LEU A 472 6.23 21.23 -7.58
C LEU A 472 7.51 20.52 -7.14
N ILE A 473 7.83 19.44 -7.84
CA ILE A 473 9.16 18.84 -7.86
C ILE A 473 9.89 19.39 -9.07
N THR A 474 11.11 19.87 -8.86
CA THR A 474 11.95 20.52 -9.86
C THR A 474 13.24 19.74 -10.07
N LEU A 475 13.67 19.62 -11.33
CA LEU A 475 14.93 18.99 -11.71
C LEU A 475 15.75 19.97 -12.56
N ARG A 476 16.82 20.47 -11.99
CA ARG A 476 17.80 21.34 -12.68
C ARG A 476 18.75 20.47 -13.51
N GLY A 477 19.01 20.84 -14.77
CA GLY A 477 19.86 20.07 -15.67
C GLY A 477 19.20 18.83 -16.27
N ALA A 478 17.88 18.68 -16.13
CA ALA A 478 17.12 17.64 -16.82
C ALA A 478 17.02 17.96 -18.33
N ASP A 479 17.16 16.92 -19.14
CA ASP A 479 17.04 16.93 -20.60
C ASP A 479 15.82 16.11 -21.07
N MET A 480 15.73 15.88 -22.38
CA MET A 480 14.62 15.11 -22.96
C MET A 480 14.64 13.63 -22.56
N TRP A 481 15.80 13.07 -22.24
CA TRP A 481 15.91 11.72 -21.71
C TRP A 481 15.22 11.63 -20.34
N HIS A 482 15.52 12.56 -19.45
CA HIS A 482 14.86 12.63 -18.13
C HIS A 482 13.35 12.84 -18.28
N PHE A 483 12.92 13.72 -19.19
CA PHE A 483 11.50 13.89 -19.49
C PHE A 483 10.87 12.57 -19.94
N GLY A 484 11.46 11.86 -20.91
CA GLY A 484 10.96 10.59 -21.43
C GLY A 484 10.80 9.54 -20.35
N MET A 485 11.84 9.34 -19.52
CA MET A 485 11.79 8.41 -18.41
C MET A 485 10.67 8.74 -17.42
N LEU A 486 10.53 10.00 -17.01
CA LEU A 486 9.51 10.44 -16.04
C LEU A 486 8.10 10.53 -16.63
N GLN A 487 7.95 10.41 -17.95
CA GLN A 487 6.67 10.37 -18.66
C GLN A 487 6.31 8.97 -19.17
N SER A 488 6.98 7.94 -18.66
CA SER A 488 6.71 6.53 -18.98
C SER A 488 5.80 5.84 -17.97
N SER A 489 5.11 4.79 -18.40
CA SER A 489 4.39 3.84 -17.56
C SER A 489 5.31 3.11 -16.60
N MET A 490 6.57 2.88 -16.99
CA MET A 490 7.60 2.31 -16.11
C MET A 490 7.86 3.19 -14.88
N PHE A 491 8.03 4.49 -15.07
CA PHE A 491 8.15 5.40 -13.94
C PHE A 491 6.86 5.47 -13.12
N MET A 492 5.69 5.42 -13.77
CA MET A 492 4.41 5.40 -13.06
C MET A 492 4.21 4.14 -12.20
N ALA A 493 4.64 2.97 -12.67
CA ALA A 493 4.64 1.75 -11.88
C ALA A 493 5.49 1.91 -10.60
N TRP A 494 6.68 2.52 -10.72
CA TRP A 494 7.50 2.86 -9.56
C TRP A 494 6.83 3.88 -8.64
N VAL A 495 6.24 4.95 -9.21
CA VAL A 495 5.53 6.00 -8.46
C VAL A 495 4.39 5.41 -7.64
N ARG A 496 3.57 4.52 -8.21
CA ARG A 496 2.41 3.95 -7.51
C ARG A 496 2.80 3.11 -6.30
N VAL A 497 3.99 2.50 -6.34
CA VAL A 497 4.54 1.70 -5.25
C VAL A 497 5.33 2.55 -4.25
N MET A 498 6.14 3.50 -4.69
CA MET A 498 7.08 4.22 -3.82
C MET A 498 6.56 5.55 -3.28
N ALA A 499 5.67 6.23 -4.01
CA ALA A 499 5.16 7.52 -3.59
C ALA A 499 4.26 7.41 -2.35
N GLY A 500 4.24 8.48 -1.56
CA GLY A 500 3.24 8.62 -0.51
C GLY A 500 1.85 8.88 -1.10
N ARG A 501 0.85 8.99 -0.23
CA ARG A 501 -0.52 9.35 -0.61
C ARG A 501 -0.99 10.57 0.16
N MET A 502 -1.72 11.45 -0.51
CA MET A 502 -2.49 12.52 0.12
C MET A 502 -3.98 12.20 -0.08
N LYS A 503 -4.62 11.69 0.96
CA LYS A 503 -5.89 10.93 0.82
C LYS A 503 -5.65 9.75 -0.15
N SER A 504 -6.22 9.77 -1.34
CA SER A 504 -6.00 8.75 -2.39
C SER A 504 -4.98 9.20 -3.44
N ASP A 505 -4.76 10.51 -3.57
CA ASP A 505 -3.90 11.09 -4.59
C ASP A 505 -2.44 10.72 -4.36
N ILE A 506 -1.69 10.60 -5.46
CA ILE A 506 -0.25 10.33 -5.43
C ILE A 506 0.46 11.55 -4.83
N SER A 507 1.41 11.32 -3.93
CA SER A 507 2.31 12.34 -3.39
C SER A 507 3.77 11.91 -3.58
N ILE A 508 4.40 12.44 -4.63
CA ILE A 508 5.79 12.15 -4.99
C ILE A 508 6.74 12.78 -3.97
N SER A 509 7.76 12.02 -3.58
CA SER A 509 8.88 12.53 -2.78
C SER A 509 10.16 12.48 -3.61
N PRO A 510 10.91 13.58 -3.77
CA PRO A 510 12.17 13.58 -4.51
C PRO A 510 13.15 12.52 -3.97
N ASP A 511 13.34 12.49 -2.66
CA ASP A 511 14.31 11.61 -2.00
C ASP A 511 13.91 10.12 -2.00
N LEU A 512 12.69 9.80 -2.44
CA LEU A 512 12.18 8.44 -2.43
C LEU A 512 11.80 8.05 -3.85
N THR A 513 10.71 8.58 -4.36
CA THR A 513 10.19 8.21 -5.67
C THR A 513 11.18 8.44 -6.81
N TYR A 514 11.79 9.62 -6.88
CA TYR A 514 12.75 9.92 -7.96
C TYR A 514 14.13 9.36 -7.64
N SER A 515 14.67 9.66 -6.46
CA SER A 515 16.07 9.35 -6.14
C SER A 515 16.33 7.85 -5.95
N THR A 516 15.29 7.03 -5.79
CA THR A 516 15.44 5.56 -5.78
C THR A 516 15.04 4.89 -7.09
N PHE A 517 14.55 5.66 -8.08
CA PHE A 517 14.19 5.08 -9.37
C PHE A 517 15.43 4.48 -10.05
N PRO A 518 15.42 3.19 -10.40
CA PRO A 518 16.57 2.52 -11.00
C PRO A 518 16.60 2.82 -12.50
N PHE A 519 17.21 3.95 -12.86
CA PHE A 519 17.34 4.36 -14.25
C PHE A 519 18.17 3.35 -15.05
N PRO A 520 17.70 2.87 -16.21
CA PRO A 520 18.38 1.82 -16.93
C PRO A 520 19.71 2.31 -17.51
N ASP A 521 20.65 1.37 -17.65
CA ASP A 521 21.78 1.54 -18.53
C ASP A 521 21.27 1.56 -19.99
N ALA A 522 21.75 2.53 -20.78
CA ALA A 522 21.26 2.76 -22.13
C ALA A 522 22.38 3.35 -22.99
N GLU A 523 22.61 2.72 -24.14
CA GLU A 523 23.48 3.20 -25.20
C GLU A 523 22.91 4.47 -25.85
N ASP A 524 23.76 5.24 -26.54
CA ASP A 524 23.38 6.52 -27.14
C ASP A 524 22.23 6.37 -28.13
N ALA A 525 22.26 5.35 -28.99
CA ALA A 525 21.18 5.09 -29.94
C ALA A 525 19.84 4.81 -29.25
N ALA A 526 19.84 4.11 -28.12
CA ALA A 526 18.63 3.82 -27.35
C ALA A 526 18.12 5.08 -26.61
N ARG A 527 19.04 5.87 -26.04
CA ARG A 527 18.71 7.19 -25.46
C ARG A 527 18.05 8.10 -26.47
N GLU A 528 18.59 8.16 -27.69
CA GLU A 528 18.01 8.96 -28.76
C GLU A 528 16.59 8.54 -29.14
N ARG A 529 16.29 7.24 -29.19
CA ARG A 529 14.93 6.77 -29.47
C ARG A 529 13.94 7.24 -28.41
N VAL A 530 14.29 7.10 -27.13
CA VAL A 530 13.48 7.62 -26.01
C VAL A 530 13.29 9.14 -26.13
N MET A 531 14.35 9.89 -26.43
CA MET A 531 14.27 11.34 -26.60
C MET A 531 13.35 11.74 -27.76
N ARG A 532 13.44 11.06 -28.91
CA ARG A 532 12.54 11.30 -30.05
C ARG A 532 11.08 10.97 -29.73
N ALA A 533 10.82 9.87 -29.02
CA ALA A 533 9.46 9.51 -28.59
C ALA A 533 8.90 10.54 -27.59
N ALA A 534 9.72 11.00 -26.65
CA ALA A 534 9.40 12.06 -25.70
C ALA A 534 9.07 13.41 -26.38
N GLU A 535 9.83 13.79 -27.40
CA GLU A 535 9.51 14.95 -28.25
C GLU A 535 8.19 14.77 -28.99
N GLY A 536 7.89 13.53 -29.42
CA GLY A 536 6.58 13.13 -29.94
C GLY A 536 5.45 13.49 -28.98
N VAL A 537 5.56 13.12 -27.70
CA VAL A 537 4.58 13.48 -26.66
C VAL A 537 4.40 15.00 -26.56
N LEU A 538 5.50 15.77 -26.49
CA LEU A 538 5.41 17.23 -26.40
C LEU A 538 4.80 17.88 -27.64
N ARG A 539 5.12 17.36 -28.83
CA ARG A 539 4.55 17.83 -30.10
C ARG A 539 3.05 17.54 -30.16
N THR A 540 2.62 16.36 -29.73
CA THR A 540 1.19 16.02 -29.66
C THR A 540 0.45 16.92 -28.66
N ARG A 541 1.03 17.25 -27.50
CA ARG A 541 0.41 18.23 -26.59
C ARG A 541 0.15 19.57 -27.27
N LYS A 542 1.08 20.05 -28.11
CA LYS A 542 0.96 21.33 -28.82
C LYS A 542 -0.16 21.36 -29.86
N THR A 543 -0.60 20.22 -30.39
CA THR A 543 -1.73 20.18 -31.34
C THR A 543 -3.07 20.49 -30.67
N PHE A 544 -3.15 20.36 -29.34
CA PHE A 544 -4.33 20.68 -28.54
C PHE A 544 -4.21 22.07 -27.89
N ALA A 545 -4.04 23.10 -28.72
CA ALA A 545 -3.91 24.48 -28.26
C ALA A 545 -5.09 24.89 -27.35
N GLY A 546 -4.78 25.63 -26.28
CA GLY A 546 -5.78 26.10 -25.31
C GLY A 546 -6.18 25.09 -24.23
N LYS A 547 -5.78 23.81 -24.33
CA LYS A 547 -5.98 22.84 -23.24
C LYS A 547 -4.82 22.84 -22.26
N SER A 548 -5.16 22.81 -20.97
CA SER A 548 -4.20 22.67 -19.88
C SER A 548 -3.72 21.22 -19.71
N LEU A 549 -2.59 21.01 -19.02
CA LEU A 549 -2.08 19.66 -18.71
C LEU A 549 -3.08 18.84 -17.90
N GLY A 550 -3.83 19.48 -17.02
CA GLY A 550 -4.87 18.87 -16.19
C GLY A 550 -6.00 18.29 -17.03
N GLU A 551 -6.39 18.98 -18.10
CA GLU A 551 -7.41 18.52 -19.06
C GLU A 551 -6.87 17.44 -19.99
N LEU A 552 -5.65 17.62 -20.54
CA LEU A 552 -5.04 16.65 -21.45
C LEU A 552 -4.79 15.29 -20.79
N TYR A 553 -4.53 15.27 -19.48
CA TYR A 553 -4.25 14.06 -18.71
C TYR A 553 -5.42 13.66 -17.78
N ASP A 554 -6.64 14.18 -17.97
CA ASP A 554 -7.82 13.67 -17.25
C ASP A 554 -8.18 12.26 -17.78
N ALA A 555 -8.33 11.30 -16.87
CA ALA A 555 -8.55 9.90 -17.20
C ALA A 555 -9.82 9.65 -18.04
N ARG A 556 -10.81 10.56 -18.00
CA ARG A 556 -12.08 10.42 -18.74
C ARG A 556 -12.02 11.01 -20.14
N GLY A 557 -11.01 11.82 -20.45
CA GLY A 557 -10.99 12.66 -21.64
C GLY A 557 -9.62 12.86 -22.27
N MET A 558 -8.64 12.02 -21.93
CA MET A 558 -7.31 12.05 -22.54
C MET A 558 -7.43 11.78 -24.05
N PRO A 559 -6.90 12.65 -24.93
CA PRO A 559 -6.96 12.44 -26.38
C PRO A 559 -6.23 11.15 -26.79
N GLY A 560 -6.82 10.40 -27.73
CA GLY A 560 -6.26 9.13 -28.20
C GLY A 560 -4.88 9.27 -28.84
N GLU A 561 -4.62 10.40 -29.51
CA GLU A 561 -3.33 10.71 -30.10
C GLU A 561 -2.24 10.91 -29.03
N LEU A 562 -2.60 11.49 -27.89
CA LEU A 562 -1.68 11.68 -26.77
C LEU A 562 -1.43 10.36 -26.04
N ASP A 563 -2.45 9.52 -25.88
CA ASP A 563 -2.33 8.17 -25.33
C ASP A 563 -1.42 7.31 -26.22
N ALA A 564 -1.59 7.37 -27.55
CA ALA A 564 -0.74 6.68 -28.51
C ALA A 564 0.71 7.18 -28.49
N ALA A 565 0.93 8.50 -28.36
CA ALA A 565 2.27 9.06 -28.22
C ALA A 565 2.98 8.57 -26.95
N HIS A 566 2.26 8.44 -25.83
CA HIS A 566 2.78 7.80 -24.62
C HIS A 566 3.02 6.30 -24.81
N GLY A 567 2.14 5.58 -25.51
CA GLY A 567 2.33 4.17 -25.83
C GLY A 567 3.62 3.92 -26.63
N ALA A 568 3.96 4.81 -27.58
CA ALA A 568 5.22 4.74 -28.31
C ALA A 568 6.44 4.99 -27.40
N LEU A 569 6.35 5.99 -26.50
CA LEU A 569 7.38 6.25 -25.50
C LEU A 569 7.54 5.06 -24.53
N ASP A 570 6.44 4.47 -24.10
CA ASP A 570 6.43 3.31 -23.22
C ASP A 570 7.09 2.10 -23.89
N GLY A 571 6.86 1.87 -25.19
CA GLY A 571 7.54 0.81 -25.93
C GLY A 571 9.07 0.95 -25.91
N GLU A 572 9.58 2.15 -26.14
CA GLU A 572 11.02 2.42 -26.09
C GLU A 572 11.59 2.31 -24.67
N VAL A 573 10.87 2.79 -23.66
CA VAL A 573 11.33 2.72 -22.27
C VAL A 573 11.26 1.30 -21.72
N ASP A 574 10.17 0.57 -21.96
CA ASP A 574 9.99 -0.81 -21.51
C ASP A 574 11.10 -1.72 -22.08
N ALA A 575 11.50 -1.51 -23.34
CA ALA A 575 12.58 -2.25 -23.99
C ALA A 575 13.95 -2.07 -23.31
N LEU A 576 14.20 -0.93 -22.65
CA LEU A 576 15.43 -0.71 -21.87
C LEU A 576 15.50 -1.54 -20.58
N PHE A 577 14.34 -1.91 -20.04
CA PHE A 577 14.25 -2.69 -18.80
C PHE A 577 14.19 -4.19 -19.09
N ALA A 578 13.44 -4.59 -20.13
CA ALA A 578 13.33 -5.97 -20.58
C ALA A 578 13.05 -6.00 -22.09
N GLU A 579 14.09 -6.21 -22.89
CA GLU A 579 13.99 -6.27 -24.34
C GLU A 579 13.02 -7.38 -24.80
N GLY A 580 12.12 -7.05 -25.73
CA GLY A 580 11.12 -7.98 -26.28
C GLY A 580 9.98 -8.37 -25.34
N ARG A 581 9.99 -7.91 -24.07
CA ARG A 581 8.92 -8.20 -23.11
C ARG A 581 7.76 -7.22 -23.26
N VAL A 582 6.55 -7.75 -23.42
CA VAL A 582 5.31 -6.98 -23.29
C VAL A 582 4.84 -7.07 -21.85
N PHE A 583 4.74 -5.92 -21.18
CA PHE A 583 4.27 -5.85 -19.80
C PHE A 583 2.74 -5.84 -19.73
N GLY A 584 2.16 -6.78 -19.00
CA GLY A 584 0.72 -6.89 -18.79
C GLY A 584 0.12 -5.82 -17.86
N GLY A 585 0.95 -5.17 -17.04
CA GLY A 585 0.51 -4.21 -16.02
C GLY A 585 1.66 -3.69 -15.15
N ASP A 586 1.32 -2.89 -14.13
CA ASP A 586 2.30 -2.26 -13.25
C ASP A 586 3.06 -3.30 -12.41
N ALA A 587 2.41 -4.40 -12.02
CA ALA A 587 3.03 -5.40 -11.16
C ALA A 587 4.24 -6.09 -11.82
N GLU A 588 4.17 -6.35 -13.13
CA GLU A 588 5.30 -6.91 -13.89
C GLU A 588 6.43 -5.88 -14.10
N ARG A 589 6.09 -4.60 -14.22
CA ARG A 589 7.09 -3.53 -14.30
C ARG A 589 7.82 -3.36 -12.97
N VAL A 590 7.08 -3.39 -11.84
CA VAL A 590 7.64 -3.30 -10.48
C VAL A 590 8.60 -4.45 -10.19
N GLU A 591 8.29 -5.66 -10.66
CA GLU A 591 9.18 -6.83 -10.56
C GLU A 591 10.57 -6.53 -11.17
N VAL A 592 10.62 -6.09 -12.42
CA VAL A 592 11.88 -5.74 -13.09
C VAL A 592 12.57 -4.53 -12.45
N LEU A 593 11.80 -3.53 -12.01
CA LEU A 593 12.36 -2.36 -11.32
C LEU A 593 13.04 -2.74 -10.00
N LEU A 594 12.46 -3.63 -9.20
CA LEU A 594 13.07 -4.05 -7.93
C LEU A 594 14.34 -4.86 -8.16
N GLU A 595 14.40 -5.71 -9.19
CA GLU A 595 15.63 -6.40 -9.60
C GLU A 595 16.73 -5.41 -9.98
N LYS A 596 16.41 -4.41 -10.83
CA LYS A 596 17.36 -3.36 -11.23
C LYS A 596 17.81 -2.52 -10.04
N TYR A 597 16.88 -2.15 -9.15
CA TYR A 597 17.19 -1.45 -7.91
C TYR A 597 18.18 -2.23 -7.06
N SER A 598 17.95 -3.54 -6.85
CA SER A 598 18.86 -4.39 -6.06
C SER A 598 20.27 -4.38 -6.65
N ALA A 599 20.39 -4.60 -7.96
CA ALA A 599 21.67 -4.64 -8.66
C ALA A 599 22.42 -3.29 -8.61
N GLU A 600 21.73 -2.16 -8.76
CA GLU A 600 22.32 -0.83 -8.61
C GLU A 600 22.71 -0.50 -7.17
N HIS A 601 21.85 -0.88 -6.22
CA HIS A 601 22.09 -0.65 -4.81
C HIS A 601 23.36 -1.37 -4.35
N GLU A 602 23.53 -2.64 -4.71
CA GLU A 602 24.75 -3.41 -4.44
C GLU A 602 26.00 -2.79 -5.08
N ARG A 603 25.89 -2.30 -6.34
CA ARG A 603 27.00 -1.59 -7.01
C ARG A 603 27.40 -0.31 -6.28
N SER A 604 26.45 0.41 -5.67
CA SER A 604 26.74 1.66 -4.95
C SER A 604 27.38 1.49 -3.57
N HIS A 605 27.41 0.27 -3.03
CA HIS A 605 28.03 -0.07 -1.73
C HIS A 605 29.36 -0.83 -1.86
N ARG A 606 29.80 -1.12 -3.09
CA ARG A 606 31.15 -1.58 -3.42
C ARG A 606 31.99 -0.38 -3.83
#